data_AF-A1TBU9-F1
#
_entry.id   AF-A1TBU9-F1
#
_cell.length_a   1.000
_cell.length_b   1.000
_cell.length_c   1.000
_cell.angle_alpha   90.00
_cell.angle_beta   90.00
_cell.angle_gamma   90.00
#
_symmetry.space_group_name_H-M   'P 1'
#
loop_
_entity.id
_entity.type
_entity.pdbx_description
1 polymer ?
#
loop_
_entity_poly.entity_id
_entity_poly.type
_entity_poly.pdbx_seq_one_letter_code
_entity_poly.pdbx_strand_id
1 'polypeptide(L)'
;MMIPEPHSTKHIEDMLAWSADVDAATLVDTTDARLDPEFLAAEPFEDLAKAVGCPVHVVHGTADRISSPAVGEQLAELTGGSLTLIEGAGHAPLARDPVLINTMIHDFVATVAPSPRLKQRVRAPRRRRKALYLSSPIGLGHARRDVAIATELRSATEDLEIEWLAQDPVTRVLASAGERIHPASAQLLNESTHVEHESGEHDLHAFEALRRMDEILVANFMVFADLIAEEPFDLVIADEAWEVDYFLHENPELKRFSFAWLTDFVGWLPMPDGGPREAALTADYNAEMIEQRARFPRLRDRSIFVGNPEDVVRQDFGPGLPDIREWTGQNFDFSGYVTGSVPPAGPERAALRRKLGLQPDQRLCVVTVGGTSVGESLLQRILHAVPIVRRAMPELHFLVVTGPRIDPATLPHPRGVRVRGFVPDLADYLAACDIALVQGGLTTCMELTAAGTPFVYVPLENHFEQNFHVRHRLERYGGGRPMRYAEAADPDLLAKIIFDELSATRRVLPVETDGARRAAAMLADLL
;
A
#
# COMPACT_ATOMS: atom_id res chain seq x y z
N MET A 1 17.75 8.03 25.67
CA MET A 1 17.13 8.04 24.34
C MET A 1 15.97 9.03 24.42
N MET A 2 15.88 9.94 23.45
CA MET A 2 14.88 11.02 23.38
C MET A 2 13.46 10.46 23.20
N ILE A 3 13.36 9.37 22.44
CA ILE A 3 12.15 8.58 22.18
C ILE A 3 12.38 7.19 22.80
N PRO A 4 12.00 6.97 24.08
CA PRO A 4 12.13 5.67 24.74
C PRO A 4 11.11 4.61 24.30
N GLU A 5 10.11 4.99 23.51
CA GLU A 5 9.04 4.11 23.02
C GLU A 5 9.61 3.00 22.11
N PRO A 6 9.12 1.76 22.22
CA PRO A 6 9.57 0.67 21.35
C PRO A 6 9.24 0.96 19.88
N HIS A 7 9.94 0.27 18.98
CA HIS A 7 9.75 0.37 17.52
C HIS A 7 9.94 1.77 16.93
N SER A 8 10.66 2.66 17.64
CA SER A 8 10.89 4.05 17.22
C SER A 8 12.07 4.22 16.25
N THR A 9 12.48 3.17 15.52
CA THR A 9 13.68 3.21 14.69
C THR A 9 13.61 4.26 13.59
N LYS A 10 12.45 4.47 12.96
CA LYS A 10 12.25 5.51 11.93
C LYS A 10 12.41 6.91 12.49
N HIS A 11 11.72 7.23 13.58
CA HIS A 11 11.82 8.54 14.24
C HIS A 11 13.25 8.87 14.70
N ILE A 12 13.97 7.86 15.21
CA ILE A 12 15.39 8.03 15.59
C ILE A 12 16.25 8.34 14.36
N GLU A 13 16.02 7.64 13.24
CA GLU A 13 16.74 7.88 11.99
C GLU A 13 16.48 9.28 11.43
N ASP A 14 15.24 9.76 11.42
CA ASP A 14 14.91 11.11 10.96
C ASP A 14 15.57 12.17 11.84
N MET A 15 15.49 12.01 13.17
CA MET A 15 16.15 12.93 14.10
C MET A 15 17.67 12.97 13.89
N LEU A 16 18.29 11.83 13.66
CA LEU A 16 19.72 11.77 13.34
C LEU A 16 20.03 12.45 12.01
N ALA A 17 19.21 12.21 10.98
CA ALA A 17 19.37 12.84 9.68
C ALA A 17 19.23 14.37 9.76
N TRP A 18 18.19 14.88 10.42
CA TRP A 18 17.99 16.32 10.61
C TRP A 18 19.09 16.94 11.46
N SER A 19 19.59 16.22 12.48
CA SER A 19 20.69 16.71 13.32
C SER A 19 22.03 16.76 12.58
N ALA A 20 22.21 15.97 11.51
CA ALA A 20 23.45 15.94 10.74
C ALA A 20 23.69 17.23 9.95
N ASP A 21 22.65 18.01 9.68
CA ASP A 21 22.74 19.32 9.03
C ASP A 21 23.10 20.47 10.00
N VAL A 22 23.16 20.20 11.31
CA VAL A 22 23.54 21.19 12.33
C VAL A 22 25.07 21.31 12.40
N ASP A 23 25.59 22.51 12.18
CA ASP A 23 27.03 22.74 12.23
C ASP A 23 27.60 22.69 13.66
N ALA A 24 28.90 22.40 13.75
CA ALA A 24 29.57 22.23 15.04
C ALA A 24 29.55 23.50 15.91
N ALA A 25 29.59 24.70 15.33
CA ALA A 25 29.54 25.93 16.12
C ALA A 25 28.17 26.11 16.76
N THR A 26 27.09 25.83 16.02
CA THR A 26 25.73 25.83 16.58
C THR A 26 25.58 24.85 17.75
N LEU A 27 26.18 23.65 17.68
CA LEU A 27 26.18 22.69 18.79
C LEU A 27 26.97 23.17 20.01
N VAL A 28 28.10 23.84 19.79
CA VAL A 28 28.90 24.47 20.85
C VAL A 28 28.10 25.60 21.50
N ASP A 29 27.55 26.52 20.71
CA ASP A 29 26.74 27.64 21.21
C ASP A 29 25.53 27.15 22.02
N THR A 30 24.85 26.10 21.56
CA THR A 30 23.73 25.47 22.29
C THR A 30 24.18 24.91 23.64
N THR A 31 25.36 24.28 23.67
CA THR A 31 25.93 23.70 24.90
C THR A 31 26.39 24.79 25.85
N ASP A 32 27.09 25.81 25.35
CA ASP A 32 27.59 26.94 26.12
C ASP A 32 26.43 27.72 26.72
N ALA A 33 25.39 28.03 25.95
CA ALA A 33 24.17 28.68 26.47
C ALA A 33 23.47 27.87 27.56
N ARG A 34 23.47 26.54 27.46
CA ARG A 34 22.89 25.65 28.49
C ARG A 34 23.73 25.60 29.77
N LEU A 35 25.05 25.81 29.66
CA LEU A 35 25.99 25.74 30.78
C LEU A 35 26.24 27.11 31.43
N ASP A 36 25.96 28.21 30.73
CA ASP A 36 26.15 29.58 31.22
C ASP A 36 25.02 30.02 32.18
N PRO A 37 25.30 30.18 33.49
CA PRO A 37 24.29 30.61 34.46
C PRO A 37 23.84 32.06 34.27
N GLU A 38 24.67 32.93 33.66
CA GLU A 38 24.31 34.33 33.41
C GLU A 38 23.33 34.45 32.26
N PHE A 39 23.49 33.63 31.21
CA PHE A 39 22.59 33.60 30.06
C PHE A 39 21.18 33.09 30.44
N LEU A 40 21.12 32.05 31.29
CA LEU A 40 19.85 31.55 31.86
C LEU A 40 19.18 32.54 32.82
N ALA A 41 19.93 33.50 33.37
CA ALA A 41 19.43 34.51 34.31
C ALA A 41 19.06 35.86 33.65
N ALA A 42 19.46 36.09 32.39
CA ALA A 42 19.30 37.38 31.72
C ALA A 42 17.84 37.74 31.40
N GLU A 43 16.99 36.73 31.15
CA GLU A 43 15.54 36.88 31.03
C GLU A 43 14.88 35.68 31.71
N PRO A 44 14.31 35.83 32.92
CA PRO A 44 13.77 34.68 33.65
C PRO A 44 12.67 34.02 32.82
N PHE A 45 12.75 32.69 32.65
CA PHE A 45 11.73 31.89 31.97
C PHE A 45 10.30 32.23 32.42
N GLU A 46 10.12 32.57 33.70
CA GLU A 46 8.84 33.02 34.24
C GLU A 46 8.30 34.30 33.61
N ASP A 47 9.16 35.30 33.39
CA ASP A 47 8.76 36.58 32.82
C ASP A 47 8.38 36.42 31.35
N LEU A 48 9.15 35.59 30.61
CA LEU A 48 8.83 35.20 29.24
C LEU A 48 7.50 34.43 29.14
N ALA A 49 7.28 33.44 30.00
CA ALA A 49 6.05 32.67 30.01
C ALA A 49 4.83 33.54 30.36
N LYS A 50 4.94 34.43 31.35
CA LYS A 50 3.87 35.38 31.73
C LYS A 50 3.57 36.42 30.64
N ALA A 51 4.52 36.69 29.74
CA ALA A 51 4.33 37.62 28.62
C ALA A 51 3.50 37.02 27.46
N VAL A 52 3.26 35.71 27.45
CA VAL A 52 2.46 35.04 26.40
C VAL A 52 0.98 35.45 26.55
N GLY A 53 0.48 36.22 25.57
CA GLY A 53 -0.88 36.76 25.58
C GLY A 53 -1.91 35.98 24.75
N CYS A 54 -1.52 34.88 24.10
CA CYS A 54 -2.42 34.01 23.33
C CYS A 54 -2.84 32.78 24.14
N PRO A 55 -3.93 32.09 23.77
CA PRO A 55 -4.28 30.80 24.37
C PRO A 55 -3.13 29.79 24.25
N VAL A 56 -2.87 29.01 25.30
CA VAL A 56 -1.80 28.01 25.35
C VAL A 56 -2.35 26.66 25.78
N HIS A 57 -1.94 25.62 25.06
CA HIS A 57 -2.05 24.22 25.50
C HIS A 57 -0.66 23.60 25.44
N VAL A 58 -0.19 23.07 26.57
CA VAL A 58 1.10 22.39 26.71
C VAL A 58 0.87 20.89 26.58
N VAL A 59 1.72 20.20 25.82
CA VAL A 59 1.73 18.74 25.72
C VAL A 59 3.11 18.23 26.12
N HIS A 60 3.18 17.27 27.04
CA HIS A 60 4.45 16.76 27.57
C HIS A 60 4.37 15.25 27.85
N GLY A 61 5.37 14.47 27.42
CA GLY A 61 5.47 13.04 27.73
C GLY A 61 6.03 12.74 29.12
N THR A 62 5.39 11.88 29.91
CA THR A 62 5.83 11.63 31.30
C THR A 62 7.15 10.86 31.41
N ALA A 63 7.60 10.23 30.33
CA ALA A 63 8.88 9.54 30.23
C ALA A 63 9.95 10.36 29.48
N ASP A 64 9.72 11.66 29.28
CA ASP A 64 10.70 12.58 28.72
C ASP A 64 12.00 12.57 29.55
N ARG A 65 13.10 12.19 28.90
CA ARG A 65 14.45 12.11 29.50
C ARG A 65 15.31 13.34 29.20
N ILE A 66 14.79 14.29 28.43
CA ILE A 66 15.42 15.56 28.07
C ILE A 66 14.88 16.68 28.96
N SER A 67 13.56 16.75 29.15
CA SER A 67 12.90 17.75 30.00
C SER A 67 11.93 17.09 31.00
N SER A 68 11.99 17.53 32.27
CA SER A 68 11.09 17.03 33.31
C SER A 68 9.64 17.48 33.04
N PRO A 69 8.62 16.63 33.27
CA PRO A 69 7.22 17.02 33.18
C PRO A 69 6.85 18.24 34.03
N ALA A 70 7.59 18.48 35.13
CA ALA A 70 7.42 19.67 35.97
C ALA A 70 7.62 20.98 35.20
N VAL A 71 8.44 20.97 34.13
CA VAL A 71 8.61 22.13 33.25
C VAL A 71 7.32 22.43 32.48
N GLY A 72 6.65 21.40 31.96
CA GLY A 72 5.36 21.54 31.28
C GLY A 72 4.26 22.02 32.21
N GLU A 73 4.22 21.50 33.45
CA GLU A 73 3.33 21.97 34.52
C GLU A 73 3.54 23.46 34.83
N GLN A 74 4.80 23.86 35.04
CA GLN A 74 5.14 25.25 35.33
C GLN A 74 4.79 26.18 34.14
N LEU A 75 5.05 25.75 32.90
CA LEU A 75 4.69 26.53 31.71
C LEU A 75 3.18 26.73 31.59
N ALA A 76 2.38 25.69 31.84
CA ALA A 76 0.92 25.79 31.80
C ALA A 76 0.39 26.72 32.91
N GLU A 77 0.94 26.64 34.13
CA GLU A 77 0.58 27.54 35.23
C GLU A 77 0.91 29.00 34.92
N LEU A 78 2.14 29.28 34.47
CA LEU A 78 2.63 30.64 34.21
C LEU A 78 1.90 31.32 33.05
N THR A 79 1.50 30.55 32.04
CA THR A 79 0.72 31.05 30.88
C THR A 79 -0.78 31.12 31.16
N GLY A 80 -1.26 30.56 32.27
CA GLY A 80 -2.70 30.34 32.51
C GLY A 80 -3.34 29.40 31.49
N GLY A 81 -2.53 28.57 30.84
CA GLY A 81 -2.93 27.63 29.79
C GLY A 81 -3.47 26.32 30.35
N SER A 82 -3.55 25.33 29.48
CA SER A 82 -3.91 23.95 29.82
C SER A 82 -2.75 23.00 29.54
N LEU A 83 -2.76 21.82 30.17
CA LEU A 83 -1.70 20.81 30.04
C LEU A 83 -2.31 19.44 29.75
N THR A 84 -1.71 18.73 28.81
CA THR A 84 -1.87 17.29 28.65
C THR A 84 -0.54 16.58 28.91
N LEU A 85 -0.55 15.66 29.87
CA LEU A 85 0.55 14.73 30.11
C LEU A 85 0.25 13.39 29.41
N ILE A 86 1.14 12.96 28.52
CA ILE A 86 1.01 11.68 27.81
C ILE A 86 1.83 10.64 28.57
N GLU A 87 1.13 9.69 29.19
CA GLU A 87 1.77 8.67 30.03
C GLU A 87 2.70 7.78 29.21
N GLY A 88 3.97 7.67 29.63
CA GLY A 88 4.97 6.82 29.00
C GLY A 88 5.62 7.40 27.74
N ALA A 89 5.09 8.50 27.19
CA ALA A 89 5.68 9.16 26.03
C ALA A 89 6.99 9.88 26.36
N GLY A 90 7.87 9.94 25.36
CA GLY A 90 9.17 10.60 25.40
C GLY A 90 9.13 12.10 25.19
N HIS A 91 10.27 12.63 24.75
CA HIS A 91 10.43 14.06 24.50
C HIS A 91 9.71 14.55 23.24
N ALA A 92 9.44 13.66 22.29
CA ALA A 92 8.81 14.02 21.01
C ALA A 92 7.52 13.21 20.77
N PRO A 93 6.44 13.42 21.54
CA PRO A 93 5.18 12.73 21.33
C PRO A 93 4.60 12.94 19.93
N LEU A 94 4.88 14.09 19.29
CA LEU A 94 4.44 14.37 17.91
C LEU A 94 5.04 13.42 16.87
N ALA A 95 6.20 12.82 17.17
CA ALA A 95 6.82 11.85 16.31
C ALA A 95 6.11 10.49 16.47
N ARG A 96 6.00 9.98 17.71
CA ARG A 96 5.47 8.62 17.95
C ARG A 96 3.94 8.52 17.98
N ASP A 97 3.25 9.59 18.39
CA ASP A 97 1.78 9.67 18.52
C ASP A 97 1.19 10.80 17.65
N PRO A 98 1.50 10.85 16.34
CA PRO A 98 1.16 12.00 15.49
C PRO A 98 -0.35 12.21 15.37
N VAL A 99 -1.14 11.14 15.38
CA VAL A 99 -2.62 11.21 15.33
C VAL A 99 -3.20 11.87 16.58
N LEU A 100 -2.71 11.47 17.75
CA LEU A 100 -3.12 12.04 19.03
C LEU A 100 -2.79 13.54 19.06
N ILE A 101 -1.57 13.91 18.68
CA ILE A 101 -1.13 15.31 18.65
C ILE A 101 -1.91 16.14 17.62
N ASN A 102 -2.12 15.63 16.40
CA ASN A 102 -2.90 16.32 15.38
C ASN A 102 -4.36 16.55 15.83
N THR A 103 -4.95 15.56 16.51
CA THR A 103 -6.30 15.68 17.08
C THR A 103 -6.35 16.75 18.18
N MET A 104 -5.36 16.79 19.08
CA MET A 104 -5.25 17.83 20.11
C MET A 104 -5.11 19.22 19.50
N ILE A 105 -4.29 19.37 18.45
CA ILE A 105 -4.13 20.64 17.74
C ILE A 105 -5.47 21.07 17.14
N HIS A 106 -6.17 20.17 16.45
CA HIS A 106 -7.47 20.46 15.86
C HIS A 106 -8.49 20.89 16.92
N ASP A 107 -8.59 20.15 18.02
CA ASP A 107 -9.55 20.43 19.09
C ASP A 107 -9.23 21.74 19.79
N PHE A 108 -7.95 22.01 20.06
CA PHE A 108 -7.51 23.29 20.59
C PHE A 108 -7.90 24.45 19.66
N VAL A 109 -7.60 24.34 18.36
CA VAL A 109 -7.99 25.36 17.36
C VAL A 109 -9.52 25.54 17.34
N ALA A 110 -10.30 24.47 17.42
CA ALA A 110 -11.75 24.54 17.45
C ALA A 110 -12.30 25.28 18.69
N THR A 111 -11.60 25.23 19.84
CA THR A 111 -11.99 25.99 21.04
C THR A 111 -11.74 27.49 20.91
N VAL A 112 -10.70 27.91 20.19
CA VAL A 112 -10.30 29.32 20.07
C VAL A 112 -10.84 30.00 18.79
N ALA A 113 -11.09 29.23 17.74
CA ALA A 113 -11.59 29.68 16.44
C ALA A 113 -12.75 28.78 15.96
N PRO A 114 -13.92 28.83 16.63
CA PRO A 114 -15.04 27.95 16.31
C PRO A 114 -15.58 28.24 14.91
N SER A 115 -15.70 27.19 14.10
CA SER A 115 -16.28 27.27 12.76
C SER A 115 -17.69 26.64 12.73
N PRO A 116 -18.71 27.30 12.14
CA PRO A 116 -20.05 26.73 12.03
C PRO A 116 -20.02 25.43 11.23
N ARG A 117 -20.47 24.32 11.84
CA ARG A 117 -20.64 23.03 11.15
C ARG A 117 -22.13 22.71 10.99
N LEU A 118 -22.57 22.53 9.75
CA LEU A 118 -23.92 22.01 9.45
C LEU A 118 -23.90 20.49 9.60
N LYS A 119 -24.62 19.95 10.59
CA LYS A 119 -24.79 18.50 10.77
C LYS A 119 -26.19 18.08 10.37
N GLN A 120 -26.32 17.30 9.30
CA GLN A 120 -27.58 16.68 8.91
C GLN A 120 -27.58 15.23 9.40
N ARG A 121 -28.54 14.86 10.26
CA ARG A 121 -28.70 13.48 10.74
C ARG A 121 -29.91 12.81 10.10
N VAL A 122 -29.67 11.68 9.45
CA VAL A 122 -30.74 10.75 9.06
C VAL A 122 -31.09 9.88 10.27
N ARG A 123 -32.37 9.68 10.54
CA ARG A 123 -32.79 8.78 11.62
C ARG A 123 -32.37 7.36 11.29
N ALA A 124 -31.81 6.64 12.27
CA ALA A 124 -31.28 5.28 12.09
C ALA A 124 -32.19 4.32 11.29
N PRO A 125 -33.52 4.25 11.51
CA PRO A 125 -34.39 3.34 10.76
C PRO A 125 -34.56 3.66 9.27
N ARG A 126 -34.14 4.86 8.82
CA ARG A 126 -34.20 5.29 7.42
C ARG A 126 -32.82 5.33 6.78
N ARG A 127 -31.77 4.99 7.52
CA ARG A 127 -30.39 5.02 7.03
C ARG A 127 -30.14 3.74 6.23
N ARG A 128 -29.64 3.89 5.01
CA ARG A 128 -29.13 2.78 4.20
C ARG A 128 -27.83 2.26 4.81
N ARG A 129 -27.54 0.99 4.58
CA ARG A 129 -26.25 0.42 4.98
C ARG A 129 -25.17 1.08 4.14
N LYS A 130 -24.09 1.54 4.76
CA LYS A 130 -23.03 2.27 4.08
C LYS A 130 -21.67 1.65 4.39
N ALA A 131 -20.96 1.22 3.35
CA ALA A 131 -19.58 0.76 3.46
C ALA A 131 -18.61 1.78 2.84
N LEU A 132 -17.48 1.99 3.49
CA LEU A 132 -16.34 2.72 2.95
C LEU A 132 -15.28 1.70 2.51
N TYR A 133 -14.94 1.69 1.23
CA TYR A 133 -13.91 0.81 0.68
C TYR A 133 -12.63 1.60 0.41
N LEU A 134 -11.53 1.19 1.02
CA LEU A 134 -10.18 1.69 0.77
C LEU A 134 -9.44 0.64 -0.05
N SER A 135 -8.94 1.05 -1.22
CA SER A 135 -8.25 0.18 -2.17
C SER A 135 -6.82 0.68 -2.32
N SER A 136 -5.85 -0.21 -2.12
CA SER A 136 -4.43 0.13 -2.21
C SER A 136 -4.10 0.78 -3.57
N PRO A 137 -3.50 1.98 -3.56
CA PRO A 137 -3.07 2.64 -4.78
C PRO A 137 -1.80 2.03 -5.39
N ILE A 138 -1.11 1.17 -4.63
CA ILE A 138 0.15 0.53 -5.01
C ILE A 138 -0.15 -0.76 -5.77
N GLY A 139 -0.53 -0.60 -7.04
CA GLY A 139 -0.83 -1.70 -7.94
C GLY A 139 -2.29 -1.73 -8.39
N LEU A 140 -2.53 -1.50 -9.68
CA LEU A 140 -3.88 -1.48 -10.26
C LEU A 140 -4.66 -2.80 -10.15
N GLY A 141 -3.99 -3.88 -9.77
CA GLY A 141 -4.60 -5.18 -9.56
C GLY A 141 -5.60 -5.18 -8.40
N HIS A 142 -5.30 -4.46 -7.31
CA HIS A 142 -6.16 -4.31 -6.13
C HIS A 142 -7.55 -3.84 -6.53
N ALA A 143 -7.63 -2.72 -7.25
CA ALA A 143 -8.89 -2.12 -7.70
C ALA A 143 -9.84 -3.09 -8.43
N ARG A 144 -9.31 -4.00 -9.27
CA ARG A 144 -10.16 -4.97 -9.99
C ARG A 144 -10.71 -6.04 -9.06
N ARG A 145 -9.87 -6.54 -8.15
CA ARG A 145 -10.28 -7.54 -7.15
C ARG A 145 -11.32 -6.94 -6.21
N ASP A 146 -11.09 -5.71 -5.77
CA ASP A 146 -11.99 -4.99 -4.90
C ASP A 146 -13.35 -4.73 -5.55
N VAL A 147 -13.38 -4.32 -6.83
CA VAL A 147 -14.63 -4.16 -7.58
C VAL A 147 -15.40 -5.49 -7.69
N ALA A 148 -14.70 -6.61 -7.86
CA ALA A 148 -15.34 -7.92 -7.88
C ALA A 148 -15.95 -8.28 -6.51
N ILE A 149 -15.22 -8.03 -5.41
CA ILE A 149 -15.74 -8.22 -4.04
C ILE A 149 -16.93 -7.30 -3.78
N ALA A 150 -16.84 -6.02 -4.13
CA ALA A 150 -17.92 -5.04 -3.96
C ALA A 150 -19.18 -5.42 -4.75
N THR A 151 -19.02 -5.98 -5.96
CA THR A 151 -20.14 -6.47 -6.79
C THR A 151 -20.87 -7.63 -6.12
N GLU A 152 -20.12 -8.62 -5.62
CA GLU A 152 -20.68 -9.75 -4.88
C GLU A 152 -21.33 -9.30 -3.57
N LEU A 153 -20.72 -8.34 -2.86
CA LEU A 153 -21.23 -7.81 -1.60
C LEU A 153 -22.57 -7.07 -1.77
N ARG A 154 -22.70 -6.25 -2.82
CA ARG A 154 -23.98 -5.62 -3.19
C ARG A 154 -25.04 -6.63 -3.59
N SER A 155 -24.63 -7.74 -4.22
CA SER A 155 -25.54 -8.81 -4.59
C SER A 155 -26.05 -9.58 -3.37
N ALA A 156 -25.25 -9.66 -2.31
CA ALA A 156 -25.58 -10.35 -1.06
C ALA A 156 -26.34 -9.47 -0.04
N THR A 157 -26.25 -8.13 -0.14
CA THR A 157 -26.81 -7.19 0.85
C THR A 157 -27.76 -6.19 0.22
N GLU A 158 -29.05 -6.26 0.60
CA GLU A 158 -30.05 -5.29 0.16
C GLU A 158 -29.73 -3.86 0.67
N ASP A 159 -30.00 -2.86 -0.18
CA ASP A 159 -29.83 -1.43 0.13
C ASP A 159 -28.43 -1.01 0.63
N LEU A 160 -27.36 -1.71 0.21
CA LEU A 160 -25.98 -1.35 0.50
C LEU A 160 -25.46 -0.25 -0.45
N GLU A 161 -25.01 0.85 0.12
CA GLU A 161 -24.20 1.87 -0.56
C GLU A 161 -22.72 1.63 -0.27
N ILE A 162 -21.90 1.59 -1.32
CA ILE A 162 -20.44 1.51 -1.20
C ILE A 162 -19.86 2.79 -1.79
N GLU A 163 -19.03 3.48 -1.01
CA GLU A 163 -18.24 4.62 -1.44
C GLU A 163 -16.75 4.29 -1.31
N TRP A 164 -15.93 4.86 -2.20
CA TRP A 164 -14.52 4.53 -2.29
C TRP A 164 -13.64 5.69 -1.81
N LEU A 165 -12.76 5.42 -0.86
CA LEU A 165 -11.67 6.31 -0.50
C LEU A 165 -10.39 5.78 -1.16
N ALA A 166 -10.09 6.29 -2.36
CA ALA A 166 -8.99 5.82 -3.19
C ALA A 166 -8.19 6.97 -3.83
N GLN A 167 -6.99 6.67 -4.32
CA GLN A 167 -6.08 7.62 -4.96
C GLN A 167 -5.86 7.27 -6.45
N ASP A 168 -5.35 8.20 -7.26
CA ASP A 168 -4.85 7.86 -8.61
C ASP A 168 -3.67 6.86 -8.48
N PRO A 169 -3.54 5.83 -9.32
CA PRO A 169 -4.34 5.56 -10.52
C PRO A 169 -5.57 4.66 -10.31
N VAL A 170 -5.83 4.17 -9.09
CA VAL A 170 -6.98 3.30 -8.77
C VAL A 170 -8.31 4.00 -9.08
N THR A 171 -8.41 5.31 -8.81
CA THR A 171 -9.59 6.11 -9.17
C THR A 171 -9.98 6.02 -10.65
N ARG A 172 -9.04 5.78 -11.57
CA ARG A 172 -9.34 5.58 -13.00
C ARG A 172 -10.05 4.24 -13.26
N VAL A 173 -9.63 3.18 -12.56
CA VAL A 173 -10.29 1.86 -12.64
C VAL A 173 -11.69 1.95 -12.06
N LEU A 174 -11.82 2.53 -10.86
CA LEU A 174 -13.11 2.74 -10.20
C LEU A 174 -14.08 3.57 -11.06
N ALA A 175 -13.60 4.69 -11.63
CA ALA A 175 -14.41 5.50 -12.53
C ALA A 175 -14.86 4.72 -13.78
N SER A 176 -13.99 3.87 -14.34
CA SER A 176 -14.34 3.03 -15.50
C SER A 176 -15.36 1.93 -15.16
N ALA A 177 -15.39 1.49 -13.89
CA ALA A 177 -16.38 0.55 -13.36
C ALA A 177 -17.70 1.24 -12.94
N GLY A 178 -17.78 2.58 -13.03
CA GLY A 178 -18.96 3.34 -12.61
C GLY A 178 -19.10 3.48 -11.09
N GLU A 179 -18.01 3.28 -10.36
CA GLU A 179 -17.99 3.34 -8.90
C GLU A 179 -18.02 4.77 -8.36
N ARG A 180 -18.62 4.95 -7.18
CA ARG A 180 -18.72 6.26 -6.53
C ARG A 180 -17.50 6.54 -5.65
N ILE A 181 -16.58 7.34 -6.17
CA ILE A 181 -15.42 7.83 -5.41
C ILE A 181 -15.87 8.93 -4.44
N HIS A 182 -15.48 8.81 -3.18
CA HIS A 182 -15.79 9.78 -2.14
C HIS A 182 -15.01 11.09 -2.36
N PRO A 183 -15.62 12.29 -2.17
CA PRO A 183 -14.90 13.56 -2.37
C PRO A 183 -13.64 13.72 -1.50
N ALA A 184 -13.59 13.08 -0.31
CA ALA A 184 -12.40 13.09 0.55
C ALA A 184 -11.16 12.50 -0.13
N SER A 185 -11.31 11.65 -1.14
CA SER A 185 -10.20 11.14 -1.95
C SER A 185 -9.33 12.22 -2.58
N ALA A 186 -9.89 13.41 -2.84
CA ALA A 186 -9.13 14.54 -3.40
C ALA A 186 -8.13 15.15 -2.41
N GLN A 187 -8.23 14.82 -1.12
CA GLN A 187 -7.36 15.32 -0.04
C GLN A 187 -6.25 14.33 0.32
N LEU A 188 -6.32 13.10 -0.19
CA LEU A 188 -5.28 12.09 0.06
C LEU A 188 -3.98 12.46 -0.66
N LEU A 189 -2.87 12.29 0.05
CA LEU A 189 -1.53 12.30 -0.53
C LEU A 189 -1.29 10.98 -1.26
N ASN A 190 -0.63 11.06 -2.42
CA ASN A 190 -0.57 9.94 -3.35
C ASN A 190 0.60 8.99 -3.08
N GLU A 191 0.30 7.83 -2.50
CA GLU A 191 1.29 6.79 -2.16
C GLU A 191 1.95 6.19 -3.40
N SER A 192 1.20 6.00 -4.50
CA SER A 192 1.78 5.51 -5.75
C SER A 192 2.83 6.46 -6.32
N THR A 193 2.68 7.77 -6.12
CA THR A 193 3.66 8.78 -6.57
C THR A 193 4.92 8.75 -5.71
N HIS A 194 4.78 8.50 -4.40
CA HIS A 194 5.92 8.25 -3.52
C HIS A 194 6.71 7.01 -3.94
N VAL A 195 6.02 5.90 -4.20
CA VAL A 195 6.65 4.67 -4.70
C VAL A 195 7.41 4.91 -6.01
N GLU A 196 6.84 5.68 -6.94
CA GLU A 196 7.52 6.05 -8.18
C GLU A 196 8.77 6.91 -7.92
N HIS A 197 8.72 7.84 -6.96
CA HIS A 197 9.85 8.69 -6.59
C HIS A 197 10.99 7.90 -5.92
N GLU A 198 10.68 6.94 -5.06
CA GLU A 198 11.65 6.08 -4.39
C GLU A 198 12.24 4.99 -5.30
N SER A 199 11.70 4.82 -6.52
CA SER A 199 12.13 3.77 -7.44
C SER A 199 13.34 4.19 -8.29
N GLY A 200 14.26 3.24 -8.49
CA GLY A 200 15.33 3.31 -9.47
C GLY A 200 14.95 2.69 -10.82
N GLU A 201 15.94 2.49 -11.70
CA GLU A 201 15.73 1.82 -12.98
C GLU A 201 15.34 0.34 -12.77
N HIS A 202 14.03 0.05 -12.83
CA HIS A 202 13.48 -1.28 -12.55
C HIS A 202 13.92 -1.85 -11.20
N ASP A 203 14.08 -0.96 -10.22
CA ASP A 203 14.49 -1.30 -8.87
C ASP A 203 13.66 -0.48 -7.87
N LEU A 204 13.35 -1.09 -6.73
CA LEU A 204 12.63 -0.44 -5.65
C LEU A 204 12.93 -1.20 -4.37
N HIS A 205 13.64 -0.57 -3.42
CA HIS A 205 13.78 -1.09 -2.06
C HIS A 205 12.44 -0.93 -1.31
N ALA A 206 11.49 -1.84 -1.58
CA ALA A 206 10.09 -1.66 -1.23
C ALA A 206 9.85 -1.46 0.28
N PHE A 207 10.58 -2.18 1.14
CA PHE A 207 10.46 -2.01 2.59
C PHE A 207 10.89 -0.61 3.06
N GLU A 208 12.03 -0.11 2.56
CA GLU A 208 12.53 1.23 2.90
C GLU A 208 11.62 2.33 2.32
N ALA A 209 11.10 2.15 1.10
CA ALA A 209 10.14 3.08 0.51
C ALA A 209 8.88 3.21 1.37
N LEU A 210 8.35 2.10 1.90
CA LEU A 210 7.23 2.11 2.83
C LEU A 210 7.58 2.76 4.16
N ARG A 211 8.78 2.50 4.72
CA ARG A 211 9.25 3.19 5.94
C ARG A 211 9.28 4.70 5.78
N ARG A 212 9.70 5.21 4.62
CA ARG A 212 9.79 6.66 4.32
C ARG A 212 8.47 7.28 3.85
N MET A 213 7.40 6.50 3.80
CA MET A 213 6.07 6.99 3.46
C MET A 213 5.29 7.47 4.69
N ASP A 214 5.92 7.51 5.87
CA ASP A 214 5.30 7.76 7.17
C ASP A 214 4.49 9.08 7.22
N GLU A 215 5.01 10.18 6.69
CA GLU A 215 4.26 11.45 6.64
C GLU A 215 3.00 11.36 5.77
N ILE A 216 3.06 10.62 4.65
CA ILE A 216 1.93 10.37 3.76
C ILE A 216 0.89 9.50 4.46
N LEU A 217 1.32 8.44 5.15
CA LEU A 217 0.44 7.56 5.90
C LEU A 217 -0.29 8.33 7.01
N VAL A 218 0.42 9.16 7.78
CA VAL A 218 -0.19 10.02 8.81
C VAL A 218 -1.23 10.97 8.19
N ALA A 219 -0.88 11.67 7.12
CA ALA A 219 -1.79 12.61 6.46
C ALA A 219 -3.05 11.92 5.92
N ASN A 220 -2.89 10.77 5.26
CA ASN A 220 -4.00 9.98 4.74
C ASN A 220 -4.89 9.43 5.86
N PHE A 221 -4.30 9.01 6.97
CA PHE A 221 -5.06 8.61 8.15
C PHE A 221 -5.88 9.75 8.73
N MET A 222 -5.34 10.98 8.79
CA MET A 222 -6.09 12.13 9.29
C MET A 222 -7.30 12.45 8.40
N VAL A 223 -7.17 12.34 7.06
CA VAL A 223 -8.31 12.47 6.13
C VAL A 223 -9.36 11.39 6.41
N PHE A 224 -8.93 10.15 6.64
CA PHE A 224 -9.83 9.06 7.02
C PHE A 224 -10.53 9.32 8.37
N ALA A 225 -9.79 9.76 9.38
CA ALA A 225 -10.28 10.04 10.73
C ALA A 225 -11.35 11.15 10.73
N ASP A 226 -11.12 12.22 9.97
CA ASP A 226 -12.10 13.29 9.78
C ASP A 226 -13.36 12.75 9.09
N LEU A 227 -13.21 11.95 8.04
CA LEU A 227 -14.33 11.36 7.31
C LEU A 227 -15.23 10.49 8.21
N ILE A 228 -14.65 9.56 8.97
CA ILE A 228 -15.43 8.67 9.86
C ILE A 228 -16.04 9.41 11.07
N ALA A 229 -15.48 10.57 11.44
CA ALA A 229 -16.03 11.42 12.49
C ALA A 229 -17.26 12.21 12.01
N GLU A 230 -17.30 12.56 10.73
CA GLU A 230 -18.38 13.33 10.12
C GLU A 230 -19.50 12.46 9.55
N GLU A 231 -19.15 11.30 8.98
CA GLU A 231 -20.09 10.41 8.30
C GLU A 231 -20.15 9.01 8.94
N PRO A 232 -21.35 8.48 9.23
CA PRO A 232 -21.49 7.13 9.78
C PRO A 232 -21.38 6.07 8.68
N PHE A 233 -20.36 5.20 8.79
CA PHE A 233 -20.21 3.96 8.02
C PHE A 233 -20.51 2.75 8.90
N ASP A 234 -21.17 1.74 8.34
CA ASP A 234 -21.41 0.45 9.00
C ASP A 234 -20.16 -0.43 8.94
N LEU A 235 -19.50 -0.42 7.79
CA LEU A 235 -18.34 -1.24 7.49
C LEU A 235 -17.27 -0.41 6.80
N VAL A 236 -16.03 -0.51 7.28
CA VAL A 236 -14.83 -0.05 6.58
C VAL A 236 -14.08 -1.28 6.09
N ILE A 237 -13.85 -1.35 4.79
CA ILE A 237 -13.12 -2.42 4.11
C ILE A 237 -11.79 -1.82 3.65
N ALA A 238 -10.69 -2.29 4.21
CA ALA A 238 -9.34 -1.83 3.89
C ALA A 238 -8.57 -2.94 3.17
N ASP A 239 -8.42 -2.82 1.85
CA ASP A 239 -7.45 -3.62 1.08
C ASP A 239 -6.10 -2.90 1.10
N GLU A 240 -5.22 -3.38 1.98
CA GLU A 240 -3.87 -2.85 2.16
C GLU A 240 -3.79 -1.34 2.41
N ALA A 241 -4.81 -0.78 3.08
CA ALA A 241 -4.78 0.59 3.60
C ALA A 241 -3.96 0.64 4.92
N TRP A 242 -2.65 0.43 4.80
CA TRP A 242 -1.70 0.25 5.91
C TRP A 242 -1.76 1.38 6.93
N GLU A 243 -2.01 2.61 6.48
CA GLU A 243 -2.22 3.77 7.35
C GLU A 243 -3.42 3.59 8.28
N VAL A 244 -4.55 3.09 7.76
CA VAL A 244 -5.76 2.88 8.56
C VAL A 244 -5.53 1.79 9.57
N ASP A 245 -4.93 0.68 9.16
CA ASP A 245 -4.68 -0.42 10.09
C ASP A 245 -3.68 -0.06 11.18
N TYR A 246 -2.54 0.53 10.82
CA TYR A 246 -1.51 0.90 11.78
C TYR A 246 -2.05 1.91 12.80
N PHE A 247 -2.61 3.03 12.34
CA PHE A 247 -3.00 4.11 13.25
C PHE A 247 -4.30 3.82 14.01
N LEU A 248 -5.18 2.91 13.55
CA LEU A 248 -6.26 2.41 14.40
C LEU A 248 -5.73 1.50 15.52
N HIS A 249 -4.65 0.74 15.33
CA HIS A 249 -4.06 -0.03 16.43
C HIS A 249 -3.37 0.88 17.45
N GLU A 250 -2.83 2.02 17.02
CA GLU A 250 -2.29 3.03 17.92
C GLU A 250 -3.40 3.87 18.60
N ASN A 251 -4.56 4.04 17.96
CA ASN A 251 -5.69 4.87 18.43
C ASN A 251 -7.03 4.09 18.36
N PRO A 252 -7.19 2.98 19.11
CA PRO A 252 -8.32 2.06 18.99
C PRO A 252 -9.68 2.69 19.31
N GLU A 253 -9.72 3.77 20.09
CA GLU A 253 -10.91 4.55 20.44
C GLU A 253 -11.55 5.29 19.25
N LEU A 254 -10.81 5.46 18.14
CA LEU A 254 -11.34 6.05 16.91
C LEU A 254 -12.26 5.10 16.13
N LYS A 255 -12.17 3.80 16.38
CA LYS A 255 -13.02 2.80 15.72
C LYS A 255 -14.48 2.92 16.15
N ARG A 256 -15.37 3.23 15.19
CA ARG A 256 -16.82 3.41 15.40
C ARG A 256 -17.69 2.59 14.44
N PHE A 257 -17.06 1.69 13.69
CA PHE A 257 -17.61 0.90 12.59
C PHE A 257 -17.11 -0.55 12.71
N SER A 258 -17.70 -1.46 11.94
CA SER A 258 -17.09 -2.76 11.69
C SER A 258 -15.88 -2.58 10.76
N PHE A 259 -14.75 -3.22 11.05
CA PHE A 259 -13.51 -3.08 10.30
C PHE A 259 -13.05 -4.42 9.72
N ALA A 260 -12.92 -4.47 8.40
CA ALA A 260 -12.37 -5.59 7.67
C ALA A 260 -11.05 -5.22 6.99
N TRP A 261 -10.02 -6.02 7.23
CA TRP A 261 -8.70 -5.89 6.62
C TRP A 261 -8.48 -6.98 5.57
N LEU A 262 -8.05 -6.59 4.39
CA LEU A 262 -7.68 -7.46 3.28
C LEU A 262 -6.20 -7.26 2.94
N THR A 263 -5.52 -8.34 2.60
CA THR A 263 -4.18 -8.31 2.01
C THR A 263 -3.89 -9.60 1.26
N ASP A 264 -2.97 -9.55 0.30
CA ASP A 264 -2.50 -10.73 -0.40
C ASP A 264 -1.09 -11.19 0.00
N PHE A 265 -0.43 -10.53 0.95
CA PHE A 265 0.82 -10.98 1.56
C PHE A 265 0.84 -10.69 3.07
N VAL A 266 1.71 -11.38 3.81
CA VAL A 266 1.90 -11.11 5.24
C VAL A 266 3.39 -11.16 5.54
N GLY A 267 3.87 -10.14 6.25
CA GLY A 267 5.25 -10.04 6.72
C GLY A 267 6.19 -9.36 5.74
N TRP A 268 6.98 -8.44 6.29
CA TRP A 268 8.12 -7.82 5.63
C TRP A 268 9.27 -8.82 5.58
N LEU A 269 9.80 -9.09 4.40
CA LEU A 269 10.97 -9.96 4.22
C LEU A 269 12.15 -9.13 3.73
N PRO A 270 13.33 -9.21 4.37
CA PRO A 270 14.47 -8.39 3.97
C PRO A 270 15.05 -8.86 2.65
N MET A 271 15.36 -7.92 1.78
CA MET A 271 16.12 -8.17 0.56
C MET A 271 17.59 -8.45 0.92
N PRO A 272 18.27 -9.38 0.20
CA PRO A 272 19.68 -9.67 0.46
C PRO A 272 20.59 -8.44 0.36
N ASP A 273 20.26 -7.49 -0.52
CA ASP A 273 21.05 -6.26 -0.74
C ASP A 273 21.00 -5.31 0.47
N GLY A 274 19.88 -5.26 1.19
CA GLY A 274 19.72 -4.45 2.41
C GLY A 274 20.52 -4.95 3.63
N GLY A 275 21.04 -6.18 3.55
CA GLY A 275 21.96 -6.76 4.52
C GLY A 275 21.42 -6.85 5.96
N PRO A 276 22.32 -6.91 6.96
CA PRO A 276 21.91 -7.07 8.37
C PRO A 276 21.06 -5.93 8.93
N ARG A 277 21.22 -4.71 8.40
CA ARG A 277 20.42 -3.55 8.84
C ARG A 277 18.97 -3.73 8.43
N GLU A 278 18.70 -3.99 7.16
CA GLU A 278 17.33 -4.20 6.69
C GLU A 278 16.69 -5.38 7.41
N ALA A 279 17.41 -6.50 7.58
CA ALA A 279 16.91 -7.66 8.34
C ALA A 279 16.48 -7.33 9.78
N ALA A 280 17.23 -6.46 10.47
CA ALA A 280 16.87 -6.02 11.82
C ALA A 280 15.63 -5.11 11.80
N LEU A 281 15.54 -4.17 10.85
CA LEU A 281 14.42 -3.26 10.71
C LEU A 281 13.12 -3.98 10.29
N THR A 282 13.19 -4.93 9.37
CA THR A 282 12.02 -5.75 8.97
C THR A 282 11.53 -6.59 10.14
N ALA A 283 12.43 -7.16 10.93
CA ALA A 283 12.07 -7.92 12.13
C ALA A 283 11.39 -7.02 13.18
N ASP A 284 11.90 -5.81 13.39
CA ASP A 284 11.31 -4.81 14.31
C ASP A 284 9.89 -4.42 13.87
N TYR A 285 9.69 -4.15 12.57
CA TYR A 285 8.36 -3.80 12.02
C TYR A 285 7.37 -4.96 12.08
N ASN A 286 7.83 -6.18 11.81
CA ASN A 286 6.98 -7.36 11.96
C ASN A 286 6.62 -7.61 13.43
N ALA A 287 7.55 -7.40 14.36
CA ALA A 287 7.29 -7.51 15.79
C ALA A 287 6.23 -6.49 16.23
N GLU A 288 6.36 -5.23 15.83
CA GLU A 288 5.38 -4.18 16.14
C GLU A 288 3.97 -4.56 15.68
N MET A 289 3.84 -5.01 14.43
CA MET A 289 2.55 -5.45 13.89
C MET A 289 1.96 -6.63 14.69
N ILE A 290 2.78 -7.63 15.05
CA ILE A 290 2.33 -8.76 15.86
C ILE A 290 1.89 -8.29 17.26
N GLU A 291 2.63 -7.38 17.88
CA GLU A 291 2.32 -6.82 19.19
C GLU A 291 1.04 -5.98 19.17
N GLN A 292 0.84 -5.15 18.14
CA GLN A 292 -0.40 -4.40 17.91
C GLN A 292 -1.61 -5.34 17.82
N ARG A 293 -1.49 -6.39 17.02
CA ARG A 293 -2.55 -7.42 16.86
C ARG A 293 -2.83 -8.16 18.17
N ALA A 294 -1.80 -8.46 18.95
CA ALA A 294 -1.94 -9.12 20.25
C ALA A 294 -2.58 -8.20 21.31
N ARG A 295 -2.26 -6.89 21.28
CA ARG A 295 -2.79 -5.88 22.20
C ARG A 295 -4.27 -5.61 21.94
N PHE A 296 -4.68 -5.54 20.68
CA PHE A 296 -6.06 -5.23 20.27
C PHE A 296 -6.64 -6.28 19.30
N PRO A 297 -6.85 -7.53 19.74
CA PRO A 297 -7.24 -8.64 18.85
C PRO A 297 -8.63 -8.47 18.20
N ARG A 298 -9.48 -7.59 18.76
CA ARG A 298 -10.82 -7.28 18.25
C ARG A 298 -10.90 -6.01 17.42
N LEU A 299 -9.76 -5.36 17.14
CA LEU A 299 -9.77 -4.14 16.34
C LEU A 299 -10.20 -4.43 14.90
N ARG A 300 -9.57 -5.44 14.27
CA ARG A 300 -10.10 -6.02 13.03
C ARG A 300 -11.23 -6.98 13.39
N ASP A 301 -12.46 -6.68 12.96
CA ASP A 301 -13.60 -7.59 13.10
C ASP A 301 -13.49 -8.74 12.08
N ARG A 302 -12.78 -8.51 10.97
CA ARG A 302 -12.37 -9.55 10.03
C ARG A 302 -11.00 -9.27 9.45
N SER A 303 -10.18 -10.31 9.32
CA SER A 303 -8.93 -10.30 8.55
C SER A 303 -9.06 -11.35 7.44
N ILE A 304 -8.93 -10.93 6.18
CA ILE A 304 -9.07 -11.82 5.02
C ILE A 304 -7.76 -11.82 4.24
N PHE A 305 -7.18 -13.01 4.08
CA PHE A 305 -6.09 -13.23 3.14
C PHE A 305 -6.64 -13.56 1.76
N VAL A 306 -6.21 -12.81 0.74
CA VAL A 306 -6.58 -13.04 -0.67
C VAL A 306 -5.69 -14.13 -1.26
N GLY A 307 -6.07 -15.37 -0.96
CA GLY A 307 -5.37 -16.59 -1.35
C GLY A 307 -5.76 -17.76 -0.45
N ASN A 308 -4.94 -18.81 -0.47
CA ASN A 308 -5.08 -20.00 0.35
C ASN A 308 -3.94 -20.12 1.38
N PRO A 309 -4.07 -20.96 2.41
CA PRO A 309 -3.01 -21.16 3.40
C PRO A 309 -1.65 -21.55 2.80
N GLU A 310 -1.62 -22.30 1.70
CA GLU A 310 -0.36 -22.69 1.06
C GLU A 310 0.29 -21.59 0.22
N ASP A 311 -0.45 -20.51 -0.09
CA ASP A 311 0.06 -19.34 -0.80
C ASP A 311 0.89 -18.43 0.09
N VAL A 312 0.83 -18.62 1.41
CA VAL A 312 1.67 -17.90 2.38
C VAL A 312 3.04 -18.57 2.45
N VAL A 313 4.11 -17.78 2.39
CA VAL A 313 5.50 -18.27 2.49
C VAL A 313 5.77 -19.02 3.80
N ARG A 314 6.69 -19.99 3.79
CA ARG A 314 7.22 -20.62 5.02
C ARG A 314 8.55 -19.98 5.40
N GLN A 315 8.45 -18.85 6.09
CA GLN A 315 9.57 -18.09 6.62
C GLN A 315 9.16 -17.53 7.99
N ASP A 316 10.12 -17.19 8.82
CA ASP A 316 9.85 -16.51 10.08
C ASP A 316 9.73 -15.00 9.84
N PHE A 317 8.91 -14.31 10.63
CA PHE A 317 8.82 -12.84 10.61
C PHE A 317 10.15 -12.15 11.00
N GLY A 318 11.06 -12.88 11.63
CA GLY A 318 12.34 -12.38 12.11
C GLY A 318 12.91 -13.30 13.20
N PRO A 319 14.15 -13.08 13.65
CA PRO A 319 14.76 -13.90 14.69
C PRO A 319 13.92 -13.94 15.98
N GLY A 320 13.44 -15.14 16.35
CA GLY A 320 12.62 -15.33 17.56
C GLY A 320 11.14 -14.99 17.40
N LEU A 321 10.70 -14.58 16.20
CA LEU A 321 9.31 -14.35 15.84
C LEU A 321 8.69 -15.62 15.21
N PRO A 322 7.34 -15.75 15.17
CA PRO A 322 6.68 -16.94 14.64
C PRO A 322 6.87 -17.13 13.12
N ASP A 323 6.57 -18.35 12.64
CA ASP A 323 6.43 -18.64 11.21
C ASP A 323 5.23 -17.88 10.63
N ILE A 324 5.45 -17.24 9.48
CA ILE A 324 4.47 -16.37 8.81
C ILE A 324 3.22 -17.17 8.43
N ARG A 325 3.36 -18.40 7.90
CA ARG A 325 2.21 -19.20 7.47
C ARG A 325 1.38 -19.66 8.65
N GLU A 326 2.01 -20.19 9.69
CA GLU A 326 1.31 -20.63 10.89
C GLU A 326 0.57 -19.47 11.54
N TRP A 327 1.26 -18.34 11.75
CA TRP A 327 0.65 -17.16 12.34
C TRP A 327 -0.49 -16.60 11.47
N THR A 328 -0.32 -16.54 10.15
CA THR A 328 -1.38 -16.10 9.23
C THR A 328 -2.59 -17.02 9.33
N GLY A 329 -2.39 -18.34 9.37
CA GLY A 329 -3.46 -19.33 9.53
C GLY A 329 -4.27 -19.19 10.83
N GLN A 330 -3.68 -18.61 11.88
CA GLN A 330 -4.34 -18.35 13.16
C GLN A 330 -5.05 -16.99 13.20
N ASN A 331 -4.69 -16.06 12.32
CA ASN A 331 -5.09 -14.66 12.39
C ASN A 331 -5.94 -14.17 11.20
N PHE A 332 -6.08 -14.99 10.14
CA PHE A 332 -6.79 -14.65 8.91
C PHE A 332 -7.72 -15.77 8.46
N ASP A 333 -8.86 -15.37 7.91
CA ASP A 333 -9.67 -16.22 7.04
C ASP A 333 -9.15 -16.17 5.61
N PHE A 334 -9.42 -17.21 4.81
CA PHE A 334 -8.90 -17.34 3.46
C PHE A 334 -10.04 -17.29 2.44
N SER A 335 -9.98 -16.30 1.54
CA SER A 335 -10.98 -16.16 0.47
C SER A 335 -10.67 -17.05 -0.75
N GLY A 336 -9.48 -17.63 -0.85
CA GLY A 336 -8.95 -18.09 -2.14
C GLY A 336 -8.54 -16.90 -3.01
N TYR A 337 -8.00 -17.15 -4.20
CA TYR A 337 -7.68 -16.03 -5.08
C TYR A 337 -8.96 -15.35 -5.61
N VAL A 338 -8.95 -14.01 -5.62
CA VAL A 338 -10.04 -13.19 -6.17
C VAL A 338 -9.70 -12.88 -7.63
N THR A 339 -10.35 -13.57 -8.56
CA THR A 339 -10.34 -13.23 -9.98
C THR A 339 -11.45 -12.21 -10.27
N GLY A 340 -11.17 -11.21 -11.11
CA GLY A 340 -12.21 -10.27 -11.54
C GLY A 340 -13.29 -10.93 -12.39
N SER A 341 -12.90 -11.89 -13.22
CA SER A 341 -13.79 -12.75 -14.00
C SER A 341 -13.11 -14.07 -14.33
N VAL A 342 -13.89 -15.14 -14.50
CA VAL A 342 -13.36 -16.45 -14.94
C VAL A 342 -12.79 -16.32 -16.36
N PRO A 343 -11.51 -16.66 -16.61
CA PRO A 343 -10.94 -16.58 -17.94
C PRO A 343 -11.65 -17.53 -18.92
N PRO A 344 -11.98 -17.07 -20.14
CA PRO A 344 -12.67 -17.91 -21.11
C PRO A 344 -11.76 -19.02 -21.66
N ALA A 345 -12.34 -20.18 -21.96
CA ALA A 345 -11.63 -21.34 -22.51
C ALA A 345 -12.24 -21.82 -23.83
N GLY A 346 -11.44 -22.55 -24.63
CA GLY A 346 -11.90 -23.23 -25.85
C GLY A 346 -12.69 -22.31 -26.81
N PRO A 347 -13.97 -22.62 -27.14
CA PRO A 347 -14.79 -21.79 -28.02
C PRO A 347 -14.99 -20.34 -27.56
N GLU A 348 -15.08 -20.11 -26.24
CA GLU A 348 -15.25 -18.77 -25.67
C GLU A 348 -13.98 -17.93 -25.85
N ARG A 349 -12.81 -18.53 -25.64
CA ARG A 349 -11.53 -17.88 -25.94
C ARG A 349 -11.43 -17.52 -27.41
N ALA A 350 -11.87 -18.41 -28.31
CA ALA A 350 -11.90 -18.12 -29.75
C ALA A 350 -12.87 -16.98 -30.09
N ALA A 351 -14.00 -16.87 -29.40
CA ALA A 351 -14.94 -15.76 -29.55
C ALA A 351 -14.36 -14.45 -29.02
N LEU A 352 -13.68 -14.47 -27.87
CA LEU A 352 -12.98 -13.32 -27.32
C LEU A 352 -11.89 -12.82 -28.27
N ARG A 353 -11.06 -13.72 -28.80
CA ARG A 353 -10.03 -13.37 -29.80
C ARG A 353 -10.63 -12.66 -31.01
N ARG A 354 -11.77 -13.12 -31.53
CA ARG A 354 -12.50 -12.44 -32.62
C ARG A 354 -13.03 -11.07 -32.20
N LYS A 355 -13.59 -10.94 -30.99
CA LYS A 355 -14.07 -9.66 -30.42
C LYS A 355 -12.94 -8.62 -30.34
N LEU A 356 -11.73 -9.07 -29.98
CA LEU A 356 -10.52 -8.24 -29.92
C LEU A 356 -9.88 -8.00 -31.30
N GLY A 357 -10.45 -8.55 -32.38
CA GLY A 357 -9.97 -8.37 -33.75
C GLY A 357 -8.71 -9.21 -34.10
N LEU A 358 -8.40 -10.24 -33.32
CA LEU A 358 -7.28 -11.15 -33.58
C LEU A 358 -7.69 -12.19 -34.63
N GLN A 359 -6.89 -12.29 -35.70
CA GLN A 359 -7.10 -13.30 -36.74
C GLN A 359 -6.70 -14.70 -36.24
N PRO A 360 -7.27 -15.79 -36.79
CA PRO A 360 -6.96 -17.16 -36.35
C PRO A 360 -5.48 -17.55 -36.48
N ASP A 361 -4.77 -17.00 -37.45
CA ASP A 361 -3.35 -17.26 -37.75
C ASP A 361 -2.39 -16.30 -37.03
N GLN A 362 -2.90 -15.25 -36.39
CA GLN A 362 -2.09 -14.29 -35.64
C GLN A 362 -1.80 -14.79 -34.23
N ARG A 363 -0.55 -14.64 -33.79
CA ARG A 363 -0.18 -14.81 -32.38
C ARG A 363 -0.08 -13.44 -31.71
N LEU A 364 -0.49 -13.36 -30.45
CA LEU A 364 -0.42 -12.13 -29.65
C LEU A 364 0.52 -12.31 -28.47
N CYS A 365 1.50 -11.41 -28.35
CA CYS A 365 2.28 -11.16 -27.14
C CYS A 365 1.75 -9.91 -26.45
N VAL A 366 1.34 -10.02 -25.19
CA VAL A 366 0.95 -8.85 -24.37
C VAL A 366 2.10 -8.47 -23.45
N VAL A 367 2.48 -7.20 -23.46
CA VAL A 367 3.52 -6.64 -22.60
C VAL A 367 2.87 -5.62 -21.67
N THR A 368 3.05 -5.74 -20.36
CA THR A 368 2.50 -4.77 -19.39
C THR A 368 3.35 -4.68 -18.14
N VAL A 369 3.46 -3.47 -17.59
CA VAL A 369 4.26 -3.18 -16.39
C VAL A 369 3.44 -2.69 -15.20
N GLY A 370 2.11 -2.77 -15.31
CA GLY A 370 1.21 -2.44 -14.22
C GLY A 370 0.84 -0.96 -14.17
N GLY A 371 0.68 -0.45 -12.94
CA GLY A 371 0.06 0.85 -12.67
C GLY A 371 1.00 2.04 -12.58
N THR A 372 2.29 1.80 -12.35
CA THR A 372 3.29 2.82 -12.04
C THR A 372 4.21 3.10 -13.24
N SER A 373 4.99 4.18 -13.18
CA SER A 373 6.00 4.51 -14.19
C SER A 373 7.28 3.66 -14.13
N VAL A 374 7.51 2.94 -13.03
CA VAL A 374 8.76 2.22 -12.73
C VAL A 374 9.18 1.22 -13.82
N GLY A 375 8.21 0.61 -14.50
CA GLY A 375 8.49 -0.39 -15.53
C GLY A 375 8.81 0.16 -16.92
N GLU A 376 8.91 1.48 -17.12
CA GLU A 376 9.20 2.06 -18.44
C GLU A 376 10.47 1.47 -19.07
N SER A 377 11.52 1.30 -18.27
CA SER A 377 12.81 0.76 -18.73
C SER A 377 12.70 -0.70 -19.21
N LEU A 378 11.85 -1.51 -18.58
CA LEU A 378 11.53 -2.86 -19.04
C LEU A 378 10.79 -2.84 -20.39
N LEU A 379 9.83 -1.93 -20.57
CA LEU A 379 9.13 -1.77 -21.86
C LEU A 379 10.11 -1.45 -22.98
N GLN A 380 11.07 -0.55 -22.73
CA GLN A 380 12.10 -0.18 -23.71
C GLN A 380 12.98 -1.38 -24.09
N ARG A 381 13.46 -2.16 -23.11
CA ARG A 381 14.26 -3.38 -23.36
C ARG A 381 13.49 -4.40 -24.19
N ILE A 382 12.22 -4.63 -23.87
CA ILE A 382 11.36 -5.55 -24.63
C ILE A 382 11.17 -5.05 -26.07
N LEU A 383 10.89 -3.76 -26.27
CA LEU A 383 10.72 -3.16 -27.60
C LEU A 383 11.97 -3.29 -28.48
N HIS A 384 13.16 -3.24 -27.90
CA HIS A 384 14.42 -3.47 -28.61
C HIS A 384 14.59 -4.92 -29.11
N ALA A 385 14.02 -5.91 -28.42
CA ALA A 385 14.05 -7.31 -28.85
C ALA A 385 13.01 -7.65 -29.93
N VAL A 386 11.92 -6.87 -30.05
CA VAL A 386 10.83 -7.14 -31.00
C VAL A 386 11.30 -7.39 -32.44
N PRO A 387 12.20 -6.60 -33.04
CA PRO A 387 12.67 -6.85 -34.41
C PRO A 387 13.33 -8.23 -34.58
N ILE A 388 14.03 -8.73 -33.56
CA ILE A 388 14.67 -10.06 -33.58
C ILE A 388 13.59 -11.13 -33.53
N VAL A 389 12.66 -11.01 -32.59
CA VAL A 389 11.56 -11.98 -32.41
C VAL A 389 10.72 -12.08 -33.69
N ARG A 390 10.34 -10.95 -34.28
CA ARG A 390 9.48 -10.91 -35.46
C ARG A 390 10.17 -11.33 -36.76
N ARG A 391 11.51 -11.32 -36.83
CA ARG A 391 12.22 -11.94 -37.97
C ARG A 391 12.07 -13.45 -37.98
N ALA A 392 12.05 -14.08 -36.81
CA ALA A 392 11.89 -15.53 -36.68
C ALA A 392 10.41 -15.96 -36.63
N MET A 393 9.51 -15.13 -36.07
CA MET A 393 8.08 -15.38 -35.95
C MET A 393 7.25 -14.18 -36.45
N PRO A 394 7.10 -13.99 -37.78
CA PRO A 394 6.42 -12.83 -38.36
C PRO A 394 4.96 -12.67 -37.95
N GLU A 395 4.29 -13.77 -37.62
CA GLU A 395 2.90 -13.87 -37.17
C GLU A 395 2.69 -13.43 -35.71
N LEU A 396 3.77 -13.23 -34.94
CA LEU A 396 3.69 -12.71 -33.57
C LEU A 396 3.58 -11.18 -33.60
N HIS A 397 2.46 -10.69 -33.08
CA HIS A 397 2.15 -9.29 -32.87
C HIS A 397 2.27 -8.93 -31.40
N PHE A 398 2.64 -7.69 -31.11
CA PHE A 398 2.81 -7.22 -29.74
C PHE A 398 1.76 -6.16 -29.42
N LEU A 399 1.10 -6.31 -28.28
CA LEU A 399 0.35 -5.24 -27.62
C LEU A 399 1.14 -4.83 -26.38
N VAL A 400 1.68 -3.61 -26.41
CA VAL A 400 2.40 -3.01 -25.28
C VAL A 400 1.46 -2.07 -24.55
N VAL A 401 1.20 -2.35 -23.29
CA VAL A 401 0.30 -1.59 -22.41
C VAL A 401 1.16 -0.90 -21.36
N THR A 402 1.24 0.42 -21.46
CA THR A 402 2.14 1.25 -20.65
C THR A 402 1.54 1.63 -19.30
N GLY A 403 0.26 1.32 -19.07
CA GLY A 403 -0.46 1.76 -17.88
C GLY A 403 -0.84 3.25 -17.94
N PRO A 404 -1.32 3.82 -16.82
CA PRO A 404 -1.82 5.19 -16.77
C PRO A 404 -0.74 6.26 -16.55
N ARG A 405 0.50 5.86 -16.23
CA ARG A 405 1.58 6.75 -15.78
C ARG A 405 2.69 6.97 -16.82
N ILE A 406 2.75 6.13 -17.85
CA ILE A 406 3.74 6.21 -18.93
C ILE A 406 3.01 6.63 -20.21
N ASP A 407 3.44 7.73 -20.84
CA ASP A 407 2.89 8.19 -22.11
C ASP A 407 3.29 7.22 -23.25
N PRO A 408 2.34 6.55 -23.92
CA PRO A 408 2.63 5.66 -25.06
C PRO A 408 3.43 6.31 -26.18
N ALA A 409 3.31 7.62 -26.37
CA ALA A 409 3.97 8.35 -27.45
C ALA A 409 5.49 8.46 -27.28
N THR A 410 6.01 8.27 -26.06
CA THR A 410 7.45 8.34 -25.78
C THR A 410 8.18 7.05 -26.15
N LEU A 411 7.47 5.94 -26.33
CA LEU A 411 8.05 4.63 -26.60
C LEU A 411 8.28 4.36 -28.09
N PRO A 412 9.26 3.50 -28.44
CA PRO A 412 9.45 3.03 -29.81
C PRO A 412 8.22 2.29 -30.38
N HIS A 413 7.96 2.48 -31.68
CA HIS A 413 6.86 1.83 -32.41
C HIS A 413 7.37 0.94 -33.56
N PRO A 414 8.10 -0.17 -33.29
CA PRO A 414 8.57 -1.03 -34.35
C PRO A 414 7.39 -1.74 -35.06
N ARG A 415 7.62 -2.17 -36.31
CA ARG A 415 6.59 -2.86 -37.09
C ARG A 415 6.06 -4.06 -36.31
N GLY A 416 4.73 -4.20 -36.25
CA GLY A 416 4.06 -5.31 -35.55
C GLY A 416 3.77 -5.06 -34.07
N VAL A 417 4.10 -3.87 -33.56
CA VAL A 417 3.75 -3.43 -32.20
C VAL A 417 2.58 -2.45 -32.24
N ARG A 418 1.68 -2.60 -31.28
CA ARG A 418 0.67 -1.60 -30.91
C ARG A 418 0.95 -1.16 -29.48
N VAL A 419 1.23 0.12 -29.29
CA VAL A 419 1.41 0.72 -27.96
C VAL A 419 0.09 1.38 -27.53
N ARG A 420 -0.30 1.16 -26.27
CA ARG A 420 -1.51 1.70 -25.64
C ARG A 420 -1.20 2.13 -24.21
N GLY A 421 -1.90 3.16 -23.74
CA GLY A 421 -1.83 3.62 -22.36
C GLY A 421 -2.59 2.71 -21.42
N PHE A 422 -3.46 3.28 -20.60
CA PHE A 422 -4.38 2.51 -19.78
C PHE A 422 -5.39 1.73 -20.65
N VAL A 423 -5.51 0.41 -20.40
CA VAL A 423 -6.44 -0.51 -21.05
C VAL A 423 -7.37 -1.11 -19.99
N PRO A 424 -8.64 -0.66 -19.88
CA PRO A 424 -9.57 -1.14 -18.86
C PRO A 424 -9.79 -2.66 -18.92
N ASP A 425 -9.90 -3.22 -20.12
CA ASP A 425 -10.13 -4.62 -20.45
C ASP A 425 -8.83 -5.43 -20.62
N LEU A 426 -7.75 -5.08 -19.91
CA LEU A 426 -6.46 -5.79 -20.03
C LEU A 426 -6.59 -7.30 -19.75
N ALA A 427 -7.45 -7.71 -18.81
CA ALA A 427 -7.70 -9.12 -18.50
C ALA A 427 -8.20 -9.92 -19.72
N ASP A 428 -9.02 -9.32 -20.58
CA ASP A 428 -9.47 -9.94 -21.83
C ASP A 428 -8.27 -10.20 -22.76
N TYR A 429 -7.33 -9.26 -22.86
CA TYR A 429 -6.12 -9.44 -23.65
C TYR A 429 -5.19 -10.50 -23.05
N LEU A 430 -5.03 -10.54 -21.73
CA LEU A 430 -4.21 -11.55 -21.04
C LEU A 430 -4.79 -12.96 -21.24
N ALA A 431 -6.12 -13.13 -21.20
CA ALA A 431 -6.74 -14.43 -21.45
C ALA A 431 -6.73 -14.83 -22.93
N ALA A 432 -6.70 -13.85 -23.85
CA ALA A 432 -6.70 -14.09 -25.28
C ALA A 432 -5.30 -14.25 -25.89
N CYS A 433 -4.25 -13.77 -25.24
CA CYS A 433 -2.89 -13.79 -25.80
C CYS A 433 -2.27 -15.19 -25.76
N ASP A 434 -1.17 -15.33 -26.49
CA ASP A 434 -0.44 -16.59 -26.64
C ASP A 434 0.83 -16.60 -25.77
N ILE A 435 1.32 -15.42 -25.38
CA ILE A 435 2.33 -15.22 -24.34
C ILE A 435 2.20 -13.82 -23.74
N ALA A 436 2.61 -13.65 -22.48
CA ALA A 436 2.77 -12.33 -21.88
C ALA A 436 4.19 -12.08 -21.32
N LEU A 437 4.61 -10.82 -21.33
CA LEU A 437 5.82 -10.33 -20.68
C LEU A 437 5.41 -9.26 -19.67
N VAL A 438 5.66 -9.51 -18.38
CA VAL A 438 5.11 -8.68 -17.30
C VAL A 438 6.15 -8.32 -16.25
N GLN A 439 5.95 -7.23 -15.53
CA GLN A 439 6.82 -6.84 -14.40
C GLN A 439 6.68 -7.79 -13.18
N GLY A 440 5.64 -8.61 -13.06
CA GLY A 440 5.57 -9.56 -11.95
C GLY A 440 4.73 -9.14 -10.75
N GLY A 441 3.88 -8.11 -10.88
CA GLY A 441 2.84 -7.84 -9.87
C GLY A 441 1.86 -9.01 -9.73
N LEU A 442 1.43 -9.29 -8.50
CA LEU A 442 0.68 -10.50 -8.16
C LEU A 442 -0.57 -10.69 -9.02
N THR A 443 -1.39 -9.64 -9.16
CA THR A 443 -2.70 -9.76 -9.81
C THR A 443 -2.57 -10.19 -11.27
N THR A 444 -1.72 -9.50 -12.04
CA THR A 444 -1.48 -9.82 -13.45
C THR A 444 -0.96 -11.25 -13.63
N CYS A 445 -0.02 -11.66 -12.77
CA CYS A 445 0.56 -13.00 -12.82
C CYS A 445 -0.47 -14.09 -12.50
N MET A 446 -1.36 -13.85 -11.54
CA MET A 446 -2.43 -14.80 -11.19
C MET A 446 -3.56 -14.81 -12.22
N GLU A 447 -3.88 -13.68 -12.87
CA GLU A 447 -4.80 -13.65 -14.03
C GLU A 447 -4.27 -14.50 -15.20
N LEU A 448 -2.98 -14.36 -15.52
CA LEU A 448 -2.31 -15.18 -16.55
C LEU A 448 -2.29 -16.67 -16.18
N THR A 449 -1.99 -16.96 -14.92
CA THR A 449 -1.99 -18.33 -14.38
C THR A 449 -3.40 -18.94 -14.46
N ALA A 450 -4.43 -18.21 -14.06
CA ALA A 450 -5.82 -18.65 -14.16
C ALA A 450 -6.26 -18.90 -15.61
N ALA A 451 -5.78 -18.07 -16.55
CA ALA A 451 -6.03 -18.24 -17.98
C ALA A 451 -5.22 -19.37 -18.63
N GLY A 452 -4.25 -19.95 -17.92
CA GLY A 452 -3.31 -20.93 -18.49
C GLY A 452 -2.43 -20.34 -19.59
N THR A 453 -2.24 -19.02 -19.60
CA THR A 453 -1.45 -18.33 -20.62
C THR A 453 0.03 -18.37 -20.25
N PRO A 454 0.95 -18.80 -21.14
CA PRO A 454 2.39 -18.74 -20.87
C PRO A 454 2.85 -17.31 -20.63
N PHE A 455 3.77 -17.08 -19.69
CA PHE A 455 4.30 -15.75 -19.45
C PHE A 455 5.69 -15.76 -18.85
N VAL A 456 6.41 -14.67 -19.09
CA VAL A 456 7.68 -14.33 -18.43
C VAL A 456 7.40 -13.15 -17.52
N TYR A 457 7.87 -13.23 -16.28
CA TYR A 457 7.78 -12.12 -15.34
C TYR A 457 9.16 -11.65 -14.90
N VAL A 458 9.34 -10.34 -14.83
CA VAL A 458 10.59 -9.66 -14.51
C VAL A 458 10.35 -8.78 -13.28
N PRO A 459 10.48 -9.32 -12.06
CA PRO A 459 10.23 -8.58 -10.82
C PRO A 459 11.24 -7.44 -10.66
N LEU A 460 10.81 -6.36 -10.00
CA LEU A 460 11.72 -5.29 -9.56
C LEU A 460 12.78 -5.88 -8.63
N GLU A 461 14.05 -5.49 -8.80
CA GLU A 461 15.19 -6.19 -8.16
C GLU A 461 15.07 -6.25 -6.62
N ASN A 462 14.81 -5.12 -5.93
CA ASN A 462 14.71 -5.06 -4.47
C ASN A 462 13.28 -5.06 -3.89
N HIS A 463 12.31 -5.66 -4.59
CA HIS A 463 10.91 -5.69 -4.16
C HIS A 463 10.55 -7.01 -3.48
N PHE A 464 10.48 -7.04 -2.15
CA PHE A 464 10.31 -8.27 -1.37
C PHE A 464 9.01 -9.03 -1.72
N GLU A 465 7.89 -8.34 -1.95
CA GLU A 465 6.63 -8.99 -2.31
C GLU A 465 6.75 -9.75 -3.65
N GLN A 466 7.23 -9.10 -4.71
CA GLN A 466 7.38 -9.73 -6.03
C GLN A 466 8.42 -10.86 -6.02
N ASN A 467 9.53 -10.67 -5.31
CA ASN A 467 10.64 -11.64 -5.30
C ASN A 467 10.41 -12.86 -4.39
N PHE A 468 9.64 -12.72 -3.31
CA PHE A 468 9.40 -13.79 -2.35
C PHE A 468 7.94 -14.27 -2.37
N HIS A 469 6.98 -13.39 -2.09
CA HIS A 469 5.57 -13.76 -1.93
C HIS A 469 4.93 -14.16 -3.25
N VAL A 470 5.05 -13.34 -4.29
CA VAL A 470 4.52 -13.64 -5.64
C VAL A 470 5.24 -14.83 -6.24
N ARG A 471 6.57 -14.87 -6.13
CA ARG A 471 7.37 -16.00 -6.61
C ARG A 471 6.93 -17.32 -5.99
N HIS A 472 6.81 -17.39 -4.65
CA HIS A 472 6.36 -18.59 -3.94
C HIS A 472 4.98 -19.04 -4.43
N ARG A 473 4.05 -18.10 -4.61
CA ARG A 473 2.72 -18.40 -5.14
C ARG A 473 2.77 -18.95 -6.56
N LEU A 474 3.54 -18.32 -7.44
CA LEU A 474 3.70 -18.77 -8.83
C LEU A 474 4.37 -20.14 -8.94
N GLU A 475 5.37 -20.42 -8.10
CA GLU A 475 5.99 -21.75 -8.02
C GLU A 475 4.96 -22.82 -7.58
N ARG A 476 4.08 -22.51 -6.62
CA ARG A 476 2.99 -23.41 -6.22
C ARG A 476 2.03 -23.70 -7.38
N TYR A 477 1.56 -22.69 -8.09
CA TYR A 477 0.62 -22.86 -9.20
C TYR A 477 1.28 -23.36 -10.49
N GLY A 478 2.61 -23.39 -10.58
CA GLY A 478 3.33 -23.71 -11.82
C GLY A 478 3.25 -22.59 -12.87
N GLY A 479 2.95 -21.35 -12.42
CA GLY A 479 2.70 -20.19 -13.26
C GLY A 479 3.98 -19.44 -13.65
N GLY A 480 4.13 -19.17 -14.95
CA GLY A 480 5.14 -18.24 -15.46
C GLY A 480 6.61 -18.67 -15.34
N ARG A 481 7.47 -17.89 -15.99
CA ARG A 481 8.92 -18.01 -15.94
C ARG A 481 9.54 -16.75 -15.32
N PRO A 482 10.28 -16.85 -14.20
CA PRO A 482 11.04 -15.72 -13.71
C PRO A 482 12.20 -15.39 -14.66
N MET A 483 12.51 -14.11 -14.79
CA MET A 483 13.66 -13.60 -15.50
C MET A 483 14.20 -12.37 -14.76
N ARG A 484 15.52 -12.24 -14.63
CA ARG A 484 16.11 -11.06 -13.99
C ARG A 484 16.14 -9.88 -14.96
N TYR A 485 16.05 -8.66 -14.44
CA TYR A 485 16.01 -7.48 -15.30
C TYR A 485 17.30 -7.31 -16.11
N ALA A 486 18.45 -7.63 -15.51
CA ALA A 486 19.74 -7.63 -16.20
C ALA A 486 19.77 -8.58 -17.43
N GLU A 487 19.04 -9.70 -17.39
CA GLU A 487 18.96 -10.64 -18.51
C GLU A 487 18.14 -10.06 -19.68
N ALA A 488 17.21 -9.13 -19.40
CA ALA A 488 16.40 -8.48 -20.42
C ALA A 488 17.18 -7.46 -21.25
N ALA A 489 18.40 -7.10 -20.82
CA ALA A 489 19.30 -6.24 -21.57
C ALA A 489 19.88 -6.93 -22.83
N ASP A 490 19.88 -8.26 -22.88
CA ASP A 490 20.30 -9.04 -24.05
C ASP A 490 19.07 -9.38 -24.93
N PRO A 491 18.93 -8.73 -26.11
CA PRO A 491 17.76 -8.91 -26.96
C PRO A 491 17.66 -10.33 -27.57
N ASP A 492 18.80 -10.99 -27.81
CA ASP A 492 18.84 -12.35 -28.36
C ASP A 492 18.45 -13.38 -27.29
N LEU A 493 18.91 -13.19 -26.05
CA LEU A 493 18.48 -14.00 -24.91
C LEU A 493 16.98 -13.83 -24.64
N LEU A 494 16.47 -12.59 -24.63
CA LEU A 494 15.05 -12.33 -24.44
C LEU A 494 14.21 -12.97 -25.55
N ALA A 495 14.65 -12.88 -26.80
CA ALA A 495 13.97 -13.55 -27.92
C ALA A 495 13.95 -15.07 -27.74
N LYS A 496 15.08 -15.68 -27.34
CA LYS A 496 15.15 -17.11 -27.04
C LYS A 496 14.19 -17.50 -25.92
N ILE A 497 14.13 -16.73 -24.84
CA ILE A 497 13.23 -17.00 -23.71
C ILE A 497 11.77 -16.95 -24.15
N ILE A 498 11.38 -15.98 -24.99
CA ILE A 498 10.04 -15.88 -25.56
C ILE A 498 9.70 -17.15 -26.35
N PHE A 499 10.61 -17.65 -27.19
CA PHE A 499 10.38 -18.88 -27.97
C PHE A 499 10.30 -20.14 -27.11
N ASP A 500 11.19 -20.25 -26.13
CA ASP A 500 11.21 -21.37 -25.20
C ASP A 500 9.90 -21.42 -24.41
N GLU A 501 9.42 -20.28 -23.91
CA GLU A 501 8.19 -20.20 -23.11
C GLU A 501 6.93 -20.41 -23.95
N LEU A 502 6.88 -19.87 -25.18
CA LEU A 502 5.80 -20.16 -26.14
C LEU A 502 5.69 -21.65 -26.50
N SER A 503 6.78 -22.39 -26.39
CA SER A 503 6.85 -23.82 -26.71
C SER A 503 6.74 -24.71 -25.47
N ALA A 504 6.79 -24.12 -24.27
CA ALA A 504 6.78 -24.86 -23.02
C ALA A 504 5.40 -25.45 -22.75
N THR A 505 5.37 -26.71 -22.30
CA THR A 505 4.16 -27.30 -21.72
C THR A 505 4.27 -27.23 -20.21
N ARG A 506 3.51 -26.31 -19.59
CA ARG A 506 3.45 -26.19 -18.13
C ARG A 506 2.22 -26.89 -17.59
N ARG A 507 2.41 -27.62 -16.49
CA ARG A 507 1.29 -28.09 -15.68
C ARG A 507 0.94 -26.97 -14.69
N VAL A 508 -0.11 -26.22 -15.02
CA VAL A 508 -0.64 -25.16 -14.16
C VAL A 508 -1.74 -25.73 -13.27
N LEU A 509 -1.73 -25.39 -11.98
CA LEU A 509 -2.82 -25.74 -11.06
C LEU A 509 -4.02 -24.80 -11.29
N PRO A 510 -5.27 -25.30 -11.17
CA PRO A 510 -6.45 -24.44 -11.26
C PRO A 510 -6.41 -23.33 -10.19
N VAL A 511 -6.71 -22.10 -10.61
CA VAL A 511 -6.91 -20.96 -9.72
C VAL A 511 -8.38 -20.87 -9.33
N GLU A 512 -8.66 -20.42 -8.10
CA GLU A 512 -10.00 -20.27 -7.57
C GLU A 512 -10.81 -19.24 -8.36
N THR A 513 -12.12 -19.50 -8.51
CA THR A 513 -13.05 -18.67 -9.30
C THR A 513 -14.16 -18.04 -8.46
N ASP A 514 -14.25 -18.37 -7.17
CA ASP A 514 -15.31 -17.92 -6.27
C ASP A 514 -14.80 -17.07 -5.10
N GLY A 515 -13.55 -16.59 -5.18
CA GLY A 515 -12.92 -15.84 -4.09
C GLY A 515 -13.64 -14.54 -3.76
N ALA A 516 -14.10 -13.79 -4.78
CA ALA A 516 -14.88 -12.56 -4.58
C ALA A 516 -16.15 -12.83 -3.75
N ARG A 517 -16.88 -13.89 -4.10
CA ARG A 517 -18.10 -14.31 -3.40
C ARG A 517 -17.82 -14.76 -1.97
N ARG A 518 -16.72 -15.48 -1.72
CA ARG A 518 -16.30 -15.88 -0.36
C ARG A 518 -15.92 -14.69 0.49
N ALA A 519 -15.13 -13.76 -0.03
CA ALA A 519 -14.79 -12.51 0.67
C ALA A 519 -16.05 -11.69 0.96
N ALA A 520 -16.93 -11.49 -0.03
CA ALA A 520 -18.18 -10.78 0.14
C ALA A 520 -19.09 -11.41 1.22
N ALA A 521 -19.16 -12.74 1.31
CA ALA A 521 -19.92 -13.40 2.38
C ALA A 521 -19.34 -13.10 3.77
N MET A 522 -18.01 -13.13 3.93
CA MET A 522 -17.34 -12.78 5.19
C MET A 522 -17.55 -11.31 5.58
N LEU A 523 -17.64 -10.42 4.60
CA LEU A 523 -17.90 -8.99 4.78
C LEU A 523 -19.39 -8.72 5.10
N ALA A 524 -20.31 -9.46 4.49
CA ALA A 524 -21.74 -9.31 4.73
C ALA A 524 -22.12 -9.64 6.20
N ASP A 525 -21.38 -10.54 6.86
CA ASP A 525 -21.56 -10.84 8.29
C ASP A 525 -21.31 -9.61 9.20
N LEU A 526 -20.65 -8.56 8.69
CA LEU A 526 -20.32 -7.35 9.43
C LEU A 526 -21.33 -6.18 9.24
N LEU A 527 -22.32 -6.36 8.36
CA LEU A 527 -23.34 -5.37 7.97
C LEU A 527 -24.73 -5.73 8.53
#